data_AF-A0A3E1EQB9-F1
#
_entry.id   AF-A0A3E1EQB9-F1
#
_cell.length_a   1.000
_cell.length_b   1.000
_cell.length_c   1.000
_cell.angle_alpha   90.00
_cell.angle_beta   90.00
_cell.angle_gamma   90.00
#
_symmetry.space_group_name_H-M   'P 1'
#
loop_
_entity.id
_entity.type
_entity.pdbx_description
1 polymer ?
#
loop_
_entity_poly.entity_id
_entity_poly.type
_entity_poly.pdbx_seq_one_letter_code
_entity_poly.pdbx_strand_id
1 'polypeptide(L)'
;MNADQIAEIRPALREVIDGAPDTCVTFEVEGNQARWLQVVDHTINAAYPHAEEPEPRLGALPKVSGLRLTGWEAHKFVTLELPDWDVGSLATWIDAYFVAVLACEAGDYHVDVTYETL
;
A
#
# COMPACT_ATOMS: atom_id res chain seq x y z
N MET A 1 17.47 7.66 -1.88
CA MET A 1 17.70 6.80 -0.71
C MET A 1 16.36 6.11 -0.39
N ASN A 2 16.00 5.07 -1.15
CA ASN A 2 14.70 4.34 -1.04
C ASN A 2 14.82 3.01 -0.27
N ALA A 3 16.02 2.70 0.25
CA ALA A 3 16.30 1.39 0.82
C ALA A 3 15.67 1.21 2.21
N ASP A 4 15.48 2.31 2.94
CA ASP A 4 15.05 2.29 4.33
C ASP A 4 13.54 2.05 4.44
N GLN A 5 12.72 2.73 3.62
CA GLN A 5 11.25 2.52 3.62
C GLN A 5 10.87 1.09 3.20
N ILE A 6 11.53 0.55 2.17
CA ILE A 6 11.30 -0.83 1.74
C ILE A 6 11.73 -1.82 2.84
N ALA A 7 12.75 -1.49 3.63
CA ALA A 7 13.19 -2.32 4.76
C ALA A 7 12.21 -2.28 5.94
N GLU A 8 11.44 -1.19 6.10
CA GLU A 8 10.35 -1.08 7.10
C GLU A 8 9.07 -1.79 6.64
N ILE A 9 8.70 -1.68 5.35
CA ILE A 9 7.47 -2.29 4.80
C ILE A 9 7.55 -3.82 4.74
N ARG A 10 8.71 -4.37 4.36
CA ARG A 10 8.87 -5.81 4.09
C ARG A 10 8.60 -6.73 5.30
N PRO A 11 9.14 -6.48 6.50
CA PRO A 11 8.84 -7.29 7.68
C PRO A 11 7.34 -7.36 7.96
N ALA A 12 6.66 -6.21 7.86
CA ALA A 12 5.24 -6.12 8.16
C ALA A 12 4.36 -6.88 7.15
N LEU A 13 4.71 -6.82 5.87
CA LEU A 13 4.05 -7.65 4.85
C LEU A 13 4.27 -9.14 5.09
N ARG A 14 5.48 -9.55 5.52
CA ARG A 14 5.74 -10.96 5.85
C ARG A 14 4.89 -11.43 7.00
N GLU A 15 4.73 -10.63 8.06
CA GLU A 15 3.89 -11.00 9.19
C GLU A 15 2.42 -11.19 8.80
N VAL A 16 1.89 -10.45 7.82
CA VAL A 16 0.53 -10.65 7.32
C VAL A 16 0.40 -11.84 6.38
N ILE A 17 1.42 -12.10 5.55
CA ILE A 17 1.41 -13.24 4.62
C ILE A 17 1.65 -14.58 5.35
N ASP A 18 2.55 -14.57 6.34
CA ASP A 18 2.84 -15.73 7.19
C ASP A 18 1.81 -15.86 8.33
N GLY A 19 1.13 -14.76 8.67
CA GLY A 19 0.06 -14.67 9.66
C GLY A 19 -1.25 -15.27 9.15
N ALA A 20 -2.09 -15.70 10.10
CA ALA A 20 -3.42 -16.22 9.81
C ALA A 20 -4.23 -15.23 8.95
N PRO A 21 -5.18 -15.71 8.11
CA PRO A 21 -5.99 -14.91 7.17
C PRO A 21 -6.74 -13.72 7.81
N ASP A 22 -6.80 -13.68 9.14
CA ASP A 22 -7.50 -12.67 9.93
C ASP A 22 -6.58 -11.53 10.40
N THR A 23 -5.41 -11.35 9.78
CA THR A 23 -4.47 -10.26 10.13
C THR A 23 -4.51 -9.14 9.09
N CYS A 24 -4.74 -7.93 9.56
CA CYS A 24 -4.69 -6.71 8.79
C CYS A 24 -3.46 -5.89 9.19
N VAL A 25 -2.74 -5.35 8.20
CA VAL A 25 -1.67 -4.37 8.44
C VAL A 25 -2.01 -3.04 7.81
N THR A 26 -1.83 -1.97 8.57
CA THR A 26 -1.98 -0.59 8.10
C THR A 26 -0.63 0.11 8.19
N PHE A 27 -0.21 0.68 7.07
CA PHE A 27 0.92 1.59 6.92
C PHE A 27 0.37 3.02 6.87
N GLU A 28 0.75 3.87 7.81
CA GLU A 28 0.35 5.27 7.85
C GLU A 28 1.60 6.16 7.90
N VAL A 29 1.61 7.27 7.15
CA VAL A 29 2.75 8.20 7.22
C VAL A 29 2.74 8.93 8.57
N GLU A 30 3.88 8.91 9.27
CA GLU A 30 4.04 9.56 10.58
C GLU A 30 3.60 11.04 10.52
N GLY A 31 2.70 11.42 11.41
CA GLY A 31 2.17 12.79 11.47
C GLY A 31 1.18 13.16 10.37
N ASN A 32 0.75 12.22 9.50
CA ASN A 32 -0.23 12.48 8.45
C ASN A 32 -1.20 11.30 8.22
N GLN A 33 -2.29 11.32 8.98
CA GLN A 33 -3.39 10.33 8.90
C GLN A 33 -4.18 10.32 7.59
N ALA A 34 -3.95 11.27 6.68
CA ALA A 34 -4.56 11.24 5.35
C ALA A 34 -3.79 10.34 4.37
N ARG A 35 -2.60 9.87 4.75
CA ARG A 35 -1.70 9.07 3.91
C ARG A 35 -1.53 7.69 4.52
N TRP A 36 -2.39 6.78 4.11
CA TRP A 36 -2.39 5.42 4.62
C TRP A 36 -2.63 4.40 3.51
N LEU A 37 -2.20 3.18 3.78
CA LEU A 37 -2.41 1.99 2.98
C LEU A 37 -2.56 0.79 3.90
N GLN A 38 -3.60 0.00 3.65
CA GLN A 38 -3.96 -1.16 4.43
C GLN A 38 -3.92 -2.41 3.53
N VAL A 39 -3.42 -3.50 4.08
CA VAL A 39 -3.35 -4.81 3.42
C VAL A 39 -4.08 -5.83 4.30
N VAL A 40 -5.08 -6.49 3.74
CA VAL A 40 -5.96 -7.44 4.42
C VAL A 40 -6.55 -8.41 3.41
N ASP A 41 -6.57 -9.71 3.71
CA ASP A 41 -7.25 -10.76 2.92
C ASP A 41 -7.13 -10.57 1.40
N HIS A 42 -5.90 -10.65 0.89
CA HIS A 42 -5.57 -10.50 -0.54
C HIS A 42 -6.04 -9.17 -1.16
N THR A 43 -6.29 -8.16 -0.34
CA THR A 43 -6.82 -6.87 -0.76
C THR A 43 -5.94 -5.76 -0.21
N ILE A 44 -5.72 -4.75 -1.04
CA ILE A 44 -5.13 -3.47 -0.63
C ILE A 44 -6.24 -2.44 -0.62
N ASN A 45 -6.42 -1.77 0.50
CA ASN A 45 -7.25 -0.58 0.61
C ASN A 45 -6.33 0.60 0.90
N ALA A 46 -6.39 1.69 0.15
CA ALA A 46 -5.46 2.79 0.34
C ALA A 46 -6.15 4.15 0.18
N ALA A 47 -5.64 5.16 0.87
CA ALA A 47 -6.06 6.53 0.67
C ALA A 47 -5.91 6.93 -0.80
N TYR A 48 -6.90 7.64 -1.34
CA TYR A 48 -6.86 8.12 -2.73
C TYR A 48 -7.28 9.59 -2.79
N PRO A 49 -6.32 10.54 -2.81
CA PRO A 49 -6.63 11.97 -2.67
C PRO A 49 -7.11 12.62 -3.98
N HIS A 50 -7.13 11.89 -5.09
CA HIS A 50 -7.42 12.42 -6.41
C HIS A 50 -8.90 12.27 -6.78
N ALA A 51 -9.37 13.16 -7.65
CA ALA A 51 -10.71 13.09 -8.22
C ALA A 51 -10.78 12.21 -9.47
N GLU A 52 -9.65 12.06 -10.17
CA GLU A 52 -9.58 11.32 -11.43
C GLU A 52 -9.61 9.81 -11.20
N GLU A 53 -9.80 9.05 -12.28
CA GLU A 53 -9.76 7.60 -12.23
C GLU A 53 -8.37 7.09 -11.80
N PRO A 54 -8.28 6.02 -10.98
CA PRO A 54 -7.01 5.48 -10.52
C PRO A 54 -6.15 4.87 -11.62
N GLU A 55 -6.75 4.27 -12.65
CA GLU A 55 -6.06 3.39 -13.62
C GLU A 55 -4.83 4.02 -14.29
N PRO A 56 -4.85 5.29 -14.77
CA PRO A 56 -3.65 5.89 -15.36
C PRO A 56 -2.50 6.04 -14.36
N ARG A 57 -2.81 6.39 -13.10
CA ARG A 57 -1.81 6.55 -12.03
C ARG A 57 -1.26 5.21 -11.58
N LEU A 58 -2.14 4.24 -11.33
CA LEU A 58 -1.79 2.87 -10.97
C LEU A 58 -0.99 2.19 -12.10
N GLY A 59 -1.32 2.47 -13.36
CA GLY A 59 -0.64 1.93 -14.53
C GLY A 59 0.82 2.36 -14.67
N ALA A 60 1.17 3.51 -14.08
CA ALA A 60 2.53 4.06 -14.05
C ALA A 60 3.39 3.53 -12.89
N LEU A 61 2.80 2.82 -11.93
CA LEU A 61 3.51 2.19 -10.81
C LEU A 61 4.24 0.92 -11.28
N PRO A 62 5.25 0.43 -10.52
CA PRO A 62 5.87 -0.87 -10.75
C PRO A 62 4.83 -1.98 -10.93
N LYS A 63 5.10 -2.97 -11.78
CA LYS A 63 4.13 -4.04 -12.00
C LYS A 63 4.13 -5.04 -10.84
N VAL A 64 2.95 -5.34 -10.34
CA VAL A 64 2.66 -6.46 -9.44
C VAL A 64 1.74 -7.41 -10.18
N SER A 65 2.10 -8.69 -10.23
CA SER A 65 1.33 -9.71 -10.93
C SER A 65 -0.08 -9.82 -10.36
N GLY A 66 -1.09 -9.85 -11.23
CA GLY A 66 -2.48 -10.05 -10.84
C GLY A 66 -3.16 -8.88 -10.13
N LEU A 67 -2.45 -7.79 -9.82
CA LEU A 67 -3.03 -6.64 -9.14
C LEU A 67 -4.15 -6.01 -9.98
N ARG A 68 -5.36 -5.92 -9.41
CA ARG A 68 -6.56 -5.47 -10.13
C ARG A 68 -7.35 -4.46 -9.32
N LEU A 69 -7.76 -3.37 -9.95
CA LEU A 69 -8.69 -2.41 -9.36
C LEU A 69 -10.08 -3.04 -9.19
N THR A 70 -10.58 -3.08 -7.96
CA THR A 70 -11.90 -3.64 -7.62
C THR A 70 -12.89 -2.59 -7.15
N GLY A 71 -12.42 -1.48 -6.57
CA GLY A 71 -13.26 -0.37 -6.16
C GLY A 71 -12.47 0.91 -5.95
N TRP A 72 -13.14 2.05 -6.03
CA TRP A 72 -12.55 3.34 -5.65
C TRP A 72 -13.64 4.38 -5.39
N GLU A 73 -13.27 5.41 -4.64
CA GLU A 73 -14.08 6.61 -4.47
C GLU A 73 -13.16 7.84 -4.45
N ALA A 74 -13.48 8.83 -5.27
CA ALA A 74 -12.75 10.09 -5.40
C ALA A 74 -12.51 10.75 -4.04
N HIS A 75 -11.29 11.23 -3.80
CA HIS A 75 -10.86 11.85 -2.54
C HIS A 75 -11.02 10.98 -1.28
N LYS A 76 -11.26 9.68 -1.42
CA LYS A 76 -11.40 8.77 -0.28
C LYS A 76 -10.43 7.61 -0.38
N PHE A 77 -10.72 6.63 -1.25
CA PHE A 77 -9.98 5.38 -1.25
C PHE A 77 -9.90 4.72 -2.63
N VAL A 78 -8.97 3.79 -2.74
CA VAL A 78 -8.87 2.81 -3.81
C VAL A 78 -8.72 1.42 -3.20
N THR A 79 -9.38 0.44 -3.80
CA THR A 79 -9.34 -0.96 -3.39
C THR A 79 -8.83 -1.81 -4.55
N LEU A 80 -7.81 -2.62 -4.27
CA LEU A 80 -7.13 -3.46 -5.24
C LEU A 80 -7.13 -4.91 -4.73
N GLU A 81 -7.41 -5.84 -5.61
CA GLU A 81 -7.26 -7.27 -5.37
C GLU A 81 -5.84 -7.70 -5.75
N LEU A 82 -5.22 -8.48 -4.86
CA LEU A 82 -3.86 -9.01 -4.95
C LEU A 82 -3.92 -10.55 -4.83
N PRO A 83 -4.13 -11.26 -5.96
CA PRO A 83 -4.25 -12.71 -5.94
C PRO A 83 -2.91 -13.40 -5.63
N ASP A 84 -1.78 -12.79 -6.04
CA ASP A 84 -0.44 -13.35 -5.86
C ASP A 84 0.38 -12.51 -4.87
N TRP A 85 0.84 -13.15 -3.79
CA TRP A 85 1.72 -12.52 -2.80
C TRP A 85 3.19 -12.65 -3.20
N ASP A 86 3.75 -11.59 -3.79
CA ASP A 86 5.20 -11.40 -3.85
C ASP A 86 5.60 -10.22 -2.97
N VAL A 87 6.18 -10.51 -1.80
CA VAL A 87 6.60 -9.50 -0.80
C VAL A 87 7.54 -8.46 -1.43
N GLY A 88 8.43 -8.87 -2.33
CA GLY A 88 9.42 -8.00 -2.93
C GLY A 88 8.78 -6.94 -3.81
N SER A 89 7.99 -7.38 -4.79
CA SER A 89 7.22 -6.56 -5.71
C SER A 89 6.17 -5.73 -4.99
N LEU A 90 5.47 -6.30 -4.00
CA LEU A 90 4.46 -5.58 -3.23
C LEU A 90 5.09 -4.44 -2.41
N ALA A 91 6.20 -4.68 -1.71
CA ALA A 91 6.88 -3.62 -0.95
C ALA A 91 7.34 -2.47 -1.86
N THR A 92 7.90 -2.79 -3.03
CA THR A 92 8.29 -1.78 -4.02
C THR A 92 7.09 -1.04 -4.60
N TRP A 93 5.97 -1.71 -4.79
CA TRP A 93 4.74 -1.09 -5.26
C TRP A 93 4.13 -0.15 -4.21
N ILE A 94 4.08 -0.56 -2.94
CA ILE A 94 3.59 0.25 -1.83
C ILE A 94 4.41 1.53 -1.70
N ASP A 95 5.75 1.42 -1.73
CA ASP A 95 6.64 2.59 -1.70
C ASP A 95 6.35 3.55 -2.87
N ALA A 96 6.22 3.02 -4.09
CA ALA A 96 5.87 3.81 -5.27
C ALA A 96 4.47 4.45 -5.15
N TYR A 97 3.51 3.78 -4.50
CA TYR A 97 2.18 4.32 -4.25
C TYR A 97 2.23 5.53 -3.31
N PHE A 98 2.98 5.44 -2.19
CA PHE A 98 3.17 6.57 -1.27
C PHE A 98 3.76 7.79 -1.99
N VAL A 99 4.77 7.59 -2.82
CA VAL A 99 5.41 8.69 -3.54
C VAL A 99 4.50 9.25 -4.65
N ALA A 100 4.03 8.42 -5.57
CA ALA A 100 3.36 8.88 -6.79
C ALA A 100 1.87 9.20 -6.60
N VAL A 101 1.20 8.55 -5.66
CA VAL A 101 -0.25 8.73 -5.42
C VAL A 101 -0.50 9.58 -4.19
N LEU A 102 0.21 9.34 -3.09
CA LEU A 102 0.02 10.08 -1.82
C LEU A 102 0.91 11.34 -1.69
N ALA A 103 1.74 11.60 -2.71
CA ALA A 103 2.65 12.75 -2.77
C ALA A 103 3.60 12.83 -1.55
N CYS A 104 4.11 11.68 -1.11
CA CYS A 104 5.23 11.62 -0.16
C CYS A 104 6.53 12.01 -0.85
N GLU A 105 7.45 12.60 -0.09
CA GLU A 105 8.80 12.90 -0.58
C GLU A 105 9.62 11.62 -0.65
N ALA A 106 10.18 11.32 -1.82
CA ALA A 106 10.88 10.07 -2.06
C ALA A 106 12.12 9.95 -1.17
N GLY A 107 12.14 8.94 -0.30
CA GLY A 107 13.22 8.69 0.65
C GLY A 107 13.18 9.54 1.92
N ASP A 108 12.14 10.36 2.13
CA ASP A 108 12.01 11.25 3.29
C ASP A 108 10.60 11.15 3.93
N TYR A 109 10.04 9.95 3.94
CA TYR A 109 8.84 9.64 4.72
C TYR A 109 9.09 8.43 5.62
N HIS A 110 8.42 8.45 6.78
CA HIS A 110 8.39 7.36 7.75
C HIS A 110 6.97 6.81 7.83
N VAL A 111 6.86 5.50 8.02
CA VAL A 111 5.57 4.82 8.17
C VAL A 111 5.43 4.20 9.55
N ASP A 112 4.33 4.53 10.22
CA ASP A 112 3.85 3.79 11.37
C ASP A 112 3.14 2.52 10.87
N VAL A 113 3.47 1.38 11.49
CA VAL A 113 2.90 0.08 11.16
C VAL A 113 1.99 -0.36 12.30
N THR A 114 0.72 -0.57 11.99
CA THR A 114 -0.27 -1.09 12.94
C THR A 114 -0.82 -2.43 12.46
N TYR A 115 -0.95 -3.38 13.38
CA TYR A 115 -1.54 -4.69 13.12
C TYR A 115 -2.87 -4.83 13.86
N GLU A 116 -3.87 -5.36 13.18
CA GLU A 116 -5.20 -5.61 13.73
C GLU A 116 -5.63 -7.05 13.41
N THR A 117 -6.20 -7.74 14.40
CA THR A 117 -6.80 -9.07 14.21
C THR A 117 -8.31 -8.90 13.99
N LEU A 118 -8.83 -9.47 12.91
CA LEU A 118 -10.23 -9.34 12.46
C LEU A 118 -11.16 -10.40 13.07
#